data_AF-A0A955WRS8-F1
#
_entry.id   AF-A0A955WRS8-F1
#
_cell.length_a   1.000
_cell.length_b   1.000
_cell.length_c   1.000
_cell.angle_alpha   90.00
_cell.angle_beta   90.00
_cell.angle_gamma   90.00
#
_symmetry.space_group_name_H-M   'P 1'
#
loop_
_entity.id
_entity.type
_entity.pdbx_description
1 polymer ?
#
loop_
_entity_poly.entity_id
_entity_poly.type
_entity_poly.pdbx_seq_one_letter_code
_entity_poly.pdbx_strand_id
1 'polypeptide(L)'
;MARIAQAAASDEDAGLDAALYVLHELAHLPQGIGDYAVVQRLRAIDEGLVLDMDLAADHFAALVVAQMGWAELARLKDRQGRGLCNYPVGPDHAPAARLRKARRVVSLRADCLLRQRGLLASGAGYVSAAFGSERGLAVVEMGRGVSTLLACAELSPRAQAVLLGAADRAADVRAATARLDAVLYRLLPQLRRAA
;
A
#
# COMPACT_ATOMS: atom_id res chain seq x y z
N MET A 1 -27.31 -9.78 -20.32
CA MET A 1 -25.85 -9.87 -20.56
C MET A 1 -25.28 -8.47 -20.72
N ALA A 2 -24.97 -7.79 -19.61
CA ALA A 2 -24.31 -6.50 -19.65
C ALA A 2 -22.80 -6.72 -19.72
N ARG A 3 -22.19 -6.41 -20.87
CA ARG A 3 -20.74 -6.26 -21.00
C ARG A 3 -20.33 -5.08 -20.11
N ILE A 4 -19.73 -5.38 -18.95
CA ILE A 4 -19.00 -4.38 -18.19
C ILE A 4 -17.81 -4.00 -19.06
N ALA A 5 -17.84 -2.80 -19.62
CA ALA A 5 -16.70 -2.19 -20.26
C ALA A 5 -15.62 -2.01 -19.20
N GLN A 6 -14.76 -3.01 -19.03
CA GLN A 6 -13.40 -2.80 -18.57
C GLN A 6 -12.81 -1.81 -19.59
N ALA A 7 -12.69 -0.54 -19.20
CA ALA A 7 -11.94 0.41 -20.01
C ALA A 7 -10.57 -0.24 -20.25
N ALA A 8 -10.26 -0.57 -21.51
CA ALA A 8 -8.98 -1.14 -21.87
C ALA A 8 -7.90 -0.21 -21.31
N ALA A 9 -7.02 -0.75 -20.46
CA ALA A 9 -5.84 -0.01 -20.02
C ALA A 9 -5.10 0.44 -21.29
N SER A 10 -4.72 1.72 -21.37
CA SER A 10 -3.88 2.17 -22.48
C SER A 10 -2.55 1.43 -22.45
N ASP A 11 -1.88 1.32 -23.59
CA ASP A 11 -0.54 0.70 -23.66
C ASP A 11 0.45 1.40 -22.71
N GLU A 12 0.27 2.72 -22.50
CA GLU A 12 1.01 3.52 -21.51
C GLU A 12 0.77 3.03 -20.07
N ASP A 13 -0.49 2.76 -19.72
CA ASP A 13 -0.87 2.26 -18.41
C ASP A 13 -0.32 0.85 -18.16
N ALA A 14 -0.32 -0.01 -19.19
CA ALA A 14 0.30 -1.33 -19.12
C ALA A 14 1.82 -1.25 -18.95
N GLY A 15 2.48 -0.32 -19.67
CA GLY A 15 3.91 -0.05 -19.54
C GLY A 15 4.30 0.45 -18.14
N LEU A 16 3.48 1.32 -17.55
CA LEU A 16 3.65 1.79 -16.18
C LEU A 16 3.56 0.65 -15.15
N ASP A 17 2.53 -0.20 -15.26
CA ASP A 17 2.35 -1.32 -14.34
C ASP A 17 3.48 -2.35 -14.47
N ALA A 18 3.96 -2.60 -15.69
CA ALA A 18 5.11 -3.46 -15.94
C ALA A 18 6.40 -2.87 -15.34
N ALA A 19 6.66 -1.57 -15.53
CA ALA A 19 7.83 -0.91 -14.96
C ALA A 19 7.82 -0.93 -13.43
N LEU A 20 6.67 -0.63 -12.81
CA LEU A 20 6.49 -0.71 -11.36
C LEU A 20 6.75 -2.13 -10.84
N TYR A 21 6.24 -3.15 -11.52
CA TYR A 21 6.47 -4.55 -11.16
C TYR A 21 7.95 -4.94 -11.26
N VAL A 22 8.58 -4.70 -12.40
CA VAL A 22 9.99 -5.07 -12.62
C VAL A 22 10.90 -4.37 -11.61
N LEU A 23 10.71 -3.08 -11.37
CA LEU A 23 11.53 -2.33 -10.41
C LEU A 23 11.30 -2.78 -8.96
N HIS A 24 10.08 -3.20 -8.61
CA HIS A 24 9.77 -3.80 -7.31
C HIS A 24 10.55 -5.11 -7.12
N GLU A 25 10.51 -6.01 -8.10
CA GLU A 25 11.25 -7.27 -8.03
C GLU A 25 12.78 -7.06 -8.01
N LEU A 26 13.28 -6.08 -8.77
CA LEU A 26 14.70 -5.71 -8.73
C LEU A 26 15.14 -5.19 -7.35
N ALA A 27 14.28 -4.43 -6.65
CA ALA A 27 14.55 -3.97 -5.29
C ALA A 27 14.66 -5.12 -4.29
N HIS A 28 13.99 -6.25 -4.55
CA HIS A 28 14.05 -7.45 -3.73
C HIS A 28 15.32 -8.29 -3.94
N LEU A 29 16.03 -8.14 -5.07
CA LEU A 29 17.26 -8.90 -5.34
C LEU A 29 18.33 -8.75 -4.24
N PRO A 30 18.78 -7.53 -3.87
CA PRO A 30 19.77 -7.37 -2.79
C PRO A 30 19.23 -7.77 -1.42
N GLN A 31 17.91 -7.83 -1.26
CA GLN A 31 17.23 -8.22 -0.02
C GLN A 31 17.14 -9.75 0.15
N GLY A 32 17.41 -10.52 -0.90
CA GLY A 32 17.29 -11.98 -0.88
C GLY A 32 15.85 -12.50 -0.80
N ILE A 33 14.84 -11.66 -1.03
CA ILE A 33 13.41 -12.03 -0.93
C ILE A 33 12.98 -13.01 -2.05
N GLY A 34 13.77 -13.13 -3.13
CA GLY A 34 13.57 -14.16 -4.15
C GLY A 34 13.80 -15.60 -3.64
N ASP A 35 14.45 -15.78 -2.48
CA ASP A 35 14.62 -17.09 -1.84
C ASP A 35 13.52 -17.33 -0.79
N TYR A 36 12.69 -18.34 -1.04
CA TYR A 36 11.61 -18.73 -0.14
C TYR A 36 12.08 -19.06 1.29
N ALA A 37 13.29 -19.61 1.45
CA ALA A 37 13.85 -19.90 2.77
C ALA A 37 14.18 -18.63 3.55
N VAL A 38 14.65 -17.57 2.87
CA VAL A 38 14.86 -16.25 3.49
C VAL A 38 13.53 -15.66 3.95
N VAL A 39 12.50 -15.68 3.10
CA VAL A 39 11.17 -15.16 3.45
C VAL A 39 10.56 -15.91 4.63
N GLN A 40 10.71 -17.24 4.70
CA GLN A 40 10.24 -18.00 5.85
C GLN A 40 10.95 -17.61 7.15
N ARG A 41 12.27 -17.41 7.11
CA ARG A 41 13.04 -16.93 8.29
C ARG A 41 12.59 -15.54 8.73
N LEU A 42 12.37 -14.61 7.80
CA LEU A 42 11.90 -13.26 8.11
C LEU A 42 10.51 -13.29 8.75
N ARG A 43 9.57 -14.08 8.20
CA ARG A 43 8.23 -14.26 8.78
C ARG A 43 8.24 -14.88 10.17
N ALA A 44 9.20 -15.75 10.45
CA ALA A 44 9.35 -16.35 11.78
C ALA A 44 9.81 -15.33 12.83
N ILE A 45 10.47 -14.24 12.41
CA ILE A 45 10.86 -13.14 13.29
C ILE A 45 9.67 -12.18 13.46
N ASP A 46 9.18 -11.61 12.36
CA ASP A 46 8.03 -10.70 12.34
C ASP A 46 7.46 -10.55 10.92
N GLU A 47 6.16 -10.76 10.78
CA GLU A 47 5.43 -10.55 9.51
C GLU A 47 5.46 -9.07 9.07
N GLY A 48 5.64 -8.15 10.02
CA GLY A 48 5.85 -6.71 9.78
C GLY A 48 7.12 -6.41 8.98
N LEU A 49 8.19 -7.18 9.16
CA LEU A 49 9.43 -6.97 8.39
C LEU A 49 9.22 -7.21 6.90
N VAL A 50 8.49 -8.26 6.55
CA VAL A 50 8.17 -8.55 5.14
C VAL A 50 7.27 -7.47 4.55
N LEU A 51 6.31 -6.94 5.33
CA LEU A 51 5.50 -5.80 4.92
C LEU A 51 6.34 -4.56 4.62
N ASP A 52 7.27 -4.21 5.51
CA ASP A 52 8.09 -3.01 5.34
C ASP A 52 9.04 -3.13 4.14
N MET A 53 9.57 -4.33 3.90
CA MET A 53 10.39 -4.60 2.70
C MET A 53 9.57 -4.48 1.41
N ASP A 54 8.34 -5.00 1.39
CA ASP A 54 7.40 -4.84 0.27
C ASP A 54 7.09 -3.36 0.01
N LEU A 55 6.80 -2.59 1.07
CA LEU A 55 6.47 -1.16 0.94
C LEU A 55 7.66 -0.30 0.53
N ALA A 56 8.86 -0.63 1.00
CA ALA A 56 10.09 0.00 0.57
C ALA A 56 10.37 -0.27 -0.92
N ALA A 57 10.18 -1.51 -1.37
CA ALA A 57 10.32 -1.88 -2.78
C ALA A 57 9.26 -1.18 -3.65
N ASP A 58 8.00 -1.10 -3.20
CA ASP A 58 6.95 -0.33 -3.86
C ASP A 58 7.34 1.15 -3.99
N HIS A 59 7.86 1.76 -2.92
CA HIS A 59 8.30 3.16 -2.96
C HIS A 59 9.50 3.39 -3.86
N PHE A 60 10.50 2.51 -3.81
CA PHE A 60 11.65 2.57 -4.72
C PHE A 60 11.20 2.55 -6.19
N ALA A 61 10.35 1.58 -6.55
CA ALA A 61 9.83 1.46 -7.91
C ALA A 61 9.09 2.73 -8.36
N ALA A 62 8.20 3.24 -7.51
CA ALA A 62 7.45 4.45 -7.81
C ALA A 62 8.34 5.71 -7.89
N LEU A 63 9.38 5.81 -7.05
CA LEU A 63 10.31 6.93 -7.07
C LEU A 63 11.14 6.95 -8.36
N VAL A 64 11.66 5.80 -8.79
CA VAL A 64 12.43 5.67 -10.04
C VAL A 64 11.56 6.04 -11.24
N VAL A 65 10.35 5.49 -11.34
CA VAL A 65 9.42 5.81 -12.43
C VAL A 65 9.04 7.30 -12.44
N ALA A 66 8.86 7.91 -11.27
CA ALA A 66 8.59 9.35 -11.16
C ALA A 66 9.79 10.20 -11.62
N GLN A 67 11.02 9.80 -11.27
CA GLN A 67 12.25 10.48 -11.70
C GLN A 67 12.48 10.40 -13.21
N MET A 68 11.99 9.35 -13.86
CA MET A 68 11.97 9.23 -15.32
C MET A 68 10.92 10.13 -15.98
N GLY A 69 10.09 10.83 -15.20
CA GLY A 69 9.10 11.79 -15.69
C GLY A 69 7.81 11.15 -16.22
N TRP A 70 7.58 9.86 -15.96
CA TRP A 70 6.42 9.15 -16.53
C TRP A 70 5.11 9.48 -15.81
N ALA A 71 5.16 9.70 -14.49
CA ALA A 71 3.99 10.11 -13.70
C ALA A 71 4.41 10.68 -12.35
N GLU A 72 3.51 11.45 -11.73
CA GLU A 72 3.68 11.89 -10.34
C GLU A 72 3.64 10.71 -9.36
N LEU A 73 4.43 10.80 -8.29
CA LEU A 73 4.55 9.76 -7.29
C LEU A 73 3.19 9.38 -6.66
N ALA A 74 2.30 10.35 -6.45
CA ALA A 74 0.95 10.09 -5.96
C ALA A 74 0.13 9.19 -6.91
N ARG A 75 0.21 9.42 -8.22
CA ARG A 75 -0.47 8.60 -9.24
C ARG A 75 0.10 7.18 -9.24
N LEU A 76 1.42 7.03 -9.11
CA LEU A 76 2.07 5.72 -9.06
C LEU A 76 1.66 4.93 -7.80
N LYS A 77 1.57 5.59 -6.65
CA LYS A 77 1.03 4.99 -5.41
C LYS A 77 -0.43 4.56 -5.54
N ASP A 78 -1.26 5.36 -6.22
CA ASP A 78 -2.64 4.98 -6.54
C ASP A 78 -2.68 3.68 -7.37
N ARG A 79 -1.84 3.61 -8.42
CA ARG A 79 -1.73 2.42 -9.28
C ARG A 79 -1.28 1.18 -8.53
N GLN A 80 -0.19 1.26 -7.75
CA GLN A 80 0.30 0.14 -6.94
C GLN A 80 -0.78 -0.39 -6.00
N GLY A 81 -1.46 0.52 -5.28
CA GLY A 81 -2.53 0.16 -4.36
C GLY A 81 -3.70 -0.55 -5.04
N ARG A 82 -4.14 -0.05 -6.20
CA ARG A 82 -5.21 -0.69 -7.00
C ARG A 82 -4.76 -2.01 -7.63
N GLY A 83 -3.51 -2.08 -8.09
CA GLY A 83 -2.92 -3.26 -8.69
C GLY A 83 -2.91 -4.45 -7.72
N LEU A 84 -2.64 -4.21 -6.44
CA LEU A 84 -2.71 -5.25 -5.41
C LEU A 84 -4.11 -5.85 -5.24
N CYS A 85 -5.17 -5.09 -5.49
CA CYS A 85 -6.55 -5.57 -5.44
C CYS A 85 -6.89 -6.55 -6.57
N ASN A 86 -6.10 -6.60 -7.65
CA ASN A 86 -6.24 -7.59 -8.71
C ASN A 86 -5.75 -8.99 -8.31
N TYR A 87 -5.02 -9.09 -7.18
CA TYR A 87 -4.51 -10.34 -6.63
C TYR A 87 -5.13 -10.60 -5.25
N PRO A 88 -6.44 -10.77 -5.13
CA PRO A 88 -7.08 -10.77 -3.82
C PRO A 88 -6.61 -11.93 -2.93
N VAL A 89 -6.61 -11.69 -1.62
CA VAL A 89 -6.52 -12.77 -0.62
C VAL A 89 -7.91 -13.27 -0.28
N GLY A 90 -7.99 -14.50 0.20
CA GLY A 90 -9.24 -15.15 0.56
C GLY A 90 -9.08 -16.10 1.75
N PRO A 91 -10.17 -16.79 2.15
CA PRO A 91 -10.18 -17.66 3.33
C PRO A 91 -9.09 -18.74 3.33
N ASP A 92 -8.67 -19.21 2.15
CA ASP A 92 -7.64 -20.23 1.97
C ASP A 92 -6.21 -19.73 2.30
N HIS A 93 -6.03 -18.43 2.53
CA HIS A 93 -4.75 -17.85 2.91
C HIS A 93 -4.64 -17.75 4.43
N ALA A 94 -3.42 -17.89 4.98
CA ALA A 94 -3.17 -17.70 6.41
C ALA A 94 -3.60 -16.30 6.90
N PRO A 95 -4.15 -16.16 8.13
CA PRO A 95 -4.58 -14.87 8.67
C PRO A 95 -3.51 -13.77 8.61
N ALA A 96 -2.25 -14.12 8.92
CA ALA A 96 -1.11 -13.21 8.84
C ALA A 96 -0.87 -12.69 7.41
N ALA A 97 -0.97 -13.57 6.40
CA ALA A 97 -0.82 -13.17 4.99
C ALA A 97 -1.96 -12.24 4.54
N ARG A 98 -3.20 -12.50 4.99
CA ARG A 98 -4.34 -11.61 4.70
C ARG A 98 -4.14 -10.24 5.32
N LEU A 99 -3.75 -10.19 6.60
CA LEU A 99 -3.49 -8.94 7.31
C LEU A 99 -2.33 -8.16 6.67
N ARG A 100 -1.23 -8.83 6.31
CA ARG A 100 -0.09 -8.22 5.61
C ARG A 100 -0.54 -7.55 4.32
N LYS A 101 -1.33 -8.26 3.50
CA LYS A 101 -1.82 -7.70 2.24
C LYS A 101 -2.77 -6.52 2.45
N ALA A 102 -3.69 -6.64 3.41
CA ALA A 102 -4.58 -5.54 3.79
C ALA A 102 -3.78 -4.31 4.22
N ARG A 103 -2.78 -4.48 5.11
CA ARG A 103 -1.89 -3.40 5.53
C ARG A 103 -1.11 -2.79 4.38
N ARG A 104 -0.59 -3.59 3.45
CA ARG A 104 0.12 -3.07 2.26
C ARG A 104 -0.80 -2.19 1.39
N VAL A 105 -2.02 -2.65 1.10
CA VAL A 105 -3.02 -1.87 0.36
C VAL A 105 -3.34 -0.56 1.09
N VAL A 106 -3.69 -0.63 2.38
CA VAL A 106 -4.03 0.54 3.20
C VAL A 106 -2.86 1.53 3.26
N SER A 107 -1.63 1.05 3.39
CA SER A 107 -0.40 1.86 3.40
C SER A 107 -0.20 2.62 2.11
N LEU A 108 -0.33 1.95 0.95
CA LEU A 108 -0.23 2.59 -0.37
C LEU A 108 -1.34 3.61 -0.61
N ARG A 109 -2.57 3.32 -0.14
CA ARG A 109 -3.68 4.28 -0.19
C ARG A 109 -3.38 5.51 0.68
N ALA A 110 -2.94 5.31 1.92
CA ALA A 110 -2.59 6.41 2.81
C ALA A 110 -1.46 7.27 2.20
N ASP A 111 -0.40 6.65 1.67
CA ASP A 111 0.71 7.30 0.96
C ASP A 111 0.20 8.20 -0.18
N CYS A 112 -0.62 7.63 -1.08
CA CYS A 112 -1.24 8.36 -2.17
C CYS A 112 -2.03 9.59 -1.67
N LEU A 113 -2.92 9.41 -0.70
CA LEU A 113 -3.79 10.47 -0.19
C LEU A 113 -3.01 11.58 0.54
N LEU A 114 -1.93 11.23 1.21
CA LEU A 114 -1.05 12.18 1.89
C LEU A 114 -0.27 13.03 0.89
N ARG A 115 0.25 12.43 -0.17
CA ARG A 115 0.95 13.15 -1.26
C ARG A 115 0.01 14.06 -2.05
N GLN A 116 -1.19 13.57 -2.40
CA GLN A 116 -2.22 14.39 -3.09
C GLN A 116 -2.61 15.65 -2.32
N ARG A 117 -2.49 15.63 -0.99
CA ARG A 117 -2.78 16.77 -0.11
C ARG A 117 -1.57 17.65 0.19
N GLY A 118 -0.39 17.33 -0.34
CA GLY A 118 0.84 18.04 0.00
C GLY A 118 1.26 17.87 1.47
N LEU A 119 0.81 16.78 2.11
CA LEU A 119 1.20 16.45 3.49
C LEU A 119 2.49 15.64 3.55
N LEU A 120 2.85 14.98 2.45
CA LEU A 120 4.16 14.33 2.26
C LEU A 120 4.85 14.89 1.02
N ALA A 121 6.10 15.31 1.19
CA ALA A 121 6.93 15.80 0.10
C ALA A 121 7.33 14.65 -0.86
N SER A 122 7.63 14.95 -2.12
CA SER A 122 8.06 13.92 -3.08
C SER A 122 9.32 13.16 -2.66
N GLY A 123 10.20 13.79 -1.88
CA GLY A 123 11.40 13.16 -1.30
C GLY A 123 11.20 12.54 0.08
N ALA A 124 9.98 12.57 0.62
CA ALA A 124 9.60 11.86 1.85
C ALA A 124 9.61 10.35 1.60
N GLY A 125 9.81 9.59 2.67
CA GLY A 125 9.86 8.13 2.63
C GLY A 125 8.54 7.46 2.25
N TYR A 126 8.36 6.19 2.60
CA TYR A 126 7.10 5.49 2.35
C TYR A 126 6.21 5.48 3.58
N VAL A 127 4.91 5.28 3.38
CA VAL A 127 3.96 5.18 4.50
C VAL A 127 3.74 3.73 4.87
N SER A 128 3.74 3.43 6.17
CA SER A 128 3.32 2.15 6.75
C SER A 128 2.11 2.37 7.65
N ALA A 129 1.08 1.53 7.49
CA ALA A 129 -0.14 1.57 8.27
C ALA A 129 -0.25 0.33 9.19
N ALA A 130 -0.34 0.58 10.49
CA ALA A 130 -0.52 -0.46 11.51
C ALA A 130 -1.96 -0.46 12.03
N PHE A 131 -2.63 -1.61 11.92
CA PHE A 131 -3.97 -1.89 12.46
C PHE A 131 -4.19 -3.41 12.56
N GLY A 132 -5.21 -3.87 13.31
CA GLY A 132 -5.71 -5.25 13.25
C GLY A 132 -5.90 -5.96 14.59
N SER A 133 -5.05 -5.73 15.58
CA SER A 133 -5.18 -6.27 16.94
C SER A 133 -5.70 -5.24 17.92
N GLU A 134 -5.30 -3.99 17.74
CA GLU A 134 -5.71 -2.84 18.53
C GLU A 134 -6.78 -2.07 17.76
N ARG A 135 -7.76 -1.48 18.46
CA ARG A 135 -8.84 -0.68 17.84
C ARG A 135 -8.33 0.64 17.25
N GLY A 136 -7.08 0.71 16.80
CA GLY A 136 -6.44 1.92 16.30
C GLY A 136 -5.83 1.73 14.91
N LEU A 137 -5.62 2.85 14.25
CA LEU A 137 -4.78 2.99 13.06
C LEU A 137 -3.62 3.91 13.41
N ALA A 138 -2.39 3.42 13.26
CA ALA A 138 -1.21 4.26 13.22
C ALA A 138 -0.69 4.35 11.78
N VAL A 139 -0.37 5.56 11.33
CA VAL A 139 0.22 5.84 10.02
C VAL A 139 1.59 6.45 10.25
N VAL A 140 2.63 5.82 9.73
CA VAL A 140 4.03 6.17 9.99
C VAL A 140 4.73 6.44 8.66
N GLU A 141 5.48 7.53 8.57
CA GLU A 141 6.47 7.71 7.50
C GLU A 141 7.75 6.97 7.85
N MET A 142 8.25 6.18 6.92
CA MET A 142 9.51 5.43 7.01
C MET A 142 10.51 6.05 6.04
N GLY A 143 11.50 6.80 6.52
CA GLY A 143 12.45 7.50 5.66
C GLY A 143 13.79 7.85 6.34
N ARG A 144 14.89 7.76 5.60
CA ARG A 144 16.25 8.16 6.05
C ARG A 144 16.68 7.59 7.42
N GLY A 145 16.22 6.39 7.76
CA GLY A 145 16.53 5.74 9.05
C GLY A 145 15.71 6.24 10.24
N VAL A 146 14.69 7.09 10.01
CA VAL A 146 13.78 7.59 11.03
C VAL A 146 12.34 7.19 10.68
N SER A 147 11.58 6.84 11.72
CA SER A 147 10.15 6.59 11.64
C SER A 147 9.40 7.75 12.29
N THR A 148 8.54 8.42 11.53
CA THR A 148 7.75 9.56 12.01
C THR A 148 6.29 9.15 12.11
N LEU A 149 5.72 9.15 13.32
CA LEU A 149 4.28 8.95 13.49
C LEU A 149 3.54 10.15 12.88
N LEU A 150 2.80 9.90 11.81
CA LEU A 150 2.01 10.91 11.13
C LEU A 150 0.64 11.04 11.80
N ALA A 151 -0.08 9.93 11.98
CA ALA A 151 -1.42 9.88 12.57
C ALA A 151 -1.57 8.68 13.48
N CYS A 152 -2.38 8.88 14.52
CA CYS A 152 -3.01 7.81 15.27
C CYS A 152 -4.49 8.13 15.39
N ALA A 153 -5.35 7.14 15.19
CA ALA A 153 -6.79 7.30 15.29
C ALA A 153 -7.43 6.05 15.88
N GLU A 154 -8.42 6.22 16.74
CA GLU A 154 -9.32 5.12 17.10
C GLU A 154 -10.20 4.74 15.91
N LEU A 155 -10.38 3.44 15.73
CA LEU A 155 -11.19 2.83 14.69
C LEU A 155 -12.51 2.36 15.28
N SER A 156 -13.60 2.89 14.72
CA SER A 156 -14.90 2.23 14.87
C SER A 156 -14.84 0.79 14.32
N PRO A 157 -15.67 -0.14 14.82
CA PRO A 157 -15.73 -1.50 14.28
C PRO A 157 -15.97 -1.55 12.77
N ARG A 158 -16.78 -0.62 12.25
CA ARG A 158 -17.03 -0.47 10.81
C ARG A 158 -15.77 -0.06 10.04
N ALA A 159 -14.99 0.89 10.57
CA ALA A 159 -13.73 1.31 9.93
C ALA A 159 -12.71 0.17 9.97
N GLN A 160 -12.58 -0.53 11.10
CA GLN A 160 -11.69 -1.67 11.24
C GLN A 160 -12.03 -2.78 10.24
N ALA A 161 -13.32 -3.10 10.04
CA ALA A 161 -13.76 -4.07 9.05
C ALA A 161 -13.39 -3.66 7.61
N VAL A 162 -13.51 -2.37 7.26
CA VAL A 162 -13.11 -1.86 5.94
C VAL A 162 -11.60 -1.99 5.73
N LEU A 163 -10.78 -1.66 6.74
CA LEU A 163 -9.32 -1.79 6.63
C LEU A 163 -8.88 -3.25 6.54
N LEU A 164 -9.46 -4.14 7.34
CA LEU A 164 -9.16 -5.58 7.32
C LEU A 164 -9.56 -6.23 5.99
N GLY A 165 -10.69 -5.81 5.41
CA GLY A 165 -11.17 -6.30 4.11
C GLY A 165 -10.56 -5.60 2.89
N ALA A 166 -9.55 -4.74 3.07
CA ALA A 166 -8.98 -3.93 1.98
C ALA A 166 -8.37 -4.76 0.84
N ALA A 167 -7.92 -5.99 1.14
CA ALA A 167 -7.31 -6.90 0.18
C ALA A 167 -8.20 -8.08 -0.23
N ASP A 168 -9.45 -8.11 0.25
CA ASP A 168 -10.40 -9.15 -0.09
C ASP A 168 -10.84 -9.03 -1.55
N ARG A 169 -11.34 -10.14 -2.11
CA ARG A 169 -11.91 -10.14 -3.45
C ARG A 169 -13.11 -9.20 -3.52
N ALA A 170 -13.00 -8.16 -4.34
CA ALA A 170 -14.09 -7.22 -4.62
C ALA A 170 -14.64 -7.44 -6.04
N ALA A 171 -15.97 -7.40 -6.19
CA ALA A 171 -16.62 -7.38 -7.50
C ALA A 171 -16.30 -6.09 -8.28
N ASP A 172 -16.06 -4.99 -7.55
CA ASP A 172 -15.65 -3.70 -8.10
C ASP A 172 -14.50 -3.13 -7.26
N VAL A 173 -13.28 -3.20 -7.82
CA VAL A 173 -12.05 -2.68 -7.20
C VAL A 173 -12.12 -1.16 -7.01
N ARG A 174 -12.74 -0.42 -7.93
CA ARG A 174 -12.84 1.05 -7.82
C ARG A 174 -13.73 1.42 -6.65
N ALA A 175 -14.91 0.80 -6.55
CA ALA A 175 -15.81 1.03 -5.43
C ALA A 175 -15.20 0.59 -4.08
N ALA A 176 -14.49 -0.54 -4.04
CA ALA A 176 -13.79 -0.98 -2.84
C ALA A 176 -12.71 0.01 -2.40
N THR A 177 -11.88 0.48 -3.34
CA THR A 177 -10.84 1.47 -3.09
C THR A 177 -11.45 2.79 -2.63
N ALA A 178 -12.54 3.25 -3.24
CA ALA A 178 -13.22 4.48 -2.83
C ALA A 178 -13.78 4.41 -1.40
N ARG A 179 -14.30 3.25 -0.97
CA ARG A 179 -14.74 3.04 0.43
C ARG A 179 -13.57 3.11 1.40
N LEU A 180 -12.45 2.49 1.05
CA LEU A 180 -11.21 2.56 1.84
C LEU A 180 -10.72 4.00 1.93
N ASP A 181 -10.63 4.70 0.81
CA ASP A 181 -10.23 6.10 0.75
C ASP A 181 -11.15 6.94 1.65
N ALA A 182 -12.47 6.78 1.58
CA ALA A 182 -13.40 7.50 2.45
C ALA A 182 -13.22 7.24 3.96
N VAL A 183 -12.72 6.06 4.35
CA VAL A 183 -12.30 5.79 5.73
C VAL A 183 -11.03 6.57 6.05
N LEU A 184 -9.99 6.43 5.23
CA LEU A 184 -8.72 7.12 5.43
C LEU A 184 -8.88 8.65 5.43
N TYR A 185 -9.66 9.20 4.51
CA TYR A 185 -9.99 10.63 4.41
C TYR A 185 -10.57 11.20 5.71
N ARG A 186 -11.30 10.40 6.51
CA ARG A 186 -11.85 10.81 7.81
C ARG A 186 -10.87 10.69 8.95
N LEU A 187 -9.88 9.79 8.83
CA LEU A 187 -8.89 9.53 9.87
C LEU A 187 -7.65 10.43 9.72
N LEU A 188 -7.24 10.73 8.49
CA LEU A 188 -6.06 11.54 8.19
C LEU A 188 -6.13 13.00 8.68
N PRO A 189 -7.29 13.68 8.87
CA PRO A 189 -7.28 15.01 9.51
C PRO A 189 -6.73 15.01 10.96
N GLN A 190 -6.62 13.84 11.59
CA GLN A 190 -5.99 13.68 12.91
C GLN A 190 -4.45 13.72 12.83
N LEU A 191 -3.88 13.80 11.63
CA LEU A 191 -2.46 14.04 11.40
C LEU A 191 -2.08 15.41 11.94
N ARG A 192 -1.17 15.46 12.91
CA ARG A 192 -0.41 16.68 13.20
C ARG A 192 0.88 16.59 12.41
N ARG A 193 1.23 17.65 11.65
CA ARG A 193 2.62 17.77 11.17
C ARG A 193 3.51 17.82 12.41
N ALA A 194 4.39 16.84 12.58
CA ALA A 194 5.55 17.02 13.43
C ALA A 194 6.38 18.13 12.76
N ALA A 195 6.56 19.24 13.48
CA ALA A 195 7.40 20.34 13.05
C ALA A 195 8.88 19.92 13.05
#